data_AF-C9QFM9-F1
#
_entry.id   AF-C9QFM9-F1
#
_cell.length_a   1.000
_cell.length_b   1.000
_cell.length_c   1.000
_cell.angle_alpha   90.00
_cell.angle_beta   90.00
_cell.angle_gamma   90.00
#
_symmetry.space_group_name_H-M   'P 1'
#
loop_
_entity.id
_entity.type
_entity.pdbx_description
1 polymer ?
#
loop_
_entity_poly.entity_id
_entity_poly.type
_entity_poly.pdbx_seq_one_letter_code
_entity_poly.pdbx_strand_id
1 'polypeptide(L)' 'MFDDLPPLSHKEQQKAVERIQQLMAEGMSTAQAIKVVAEQIRAEAAKQ' A
#
# COMPACT_ATOMS: atom_id res chain seq x y z
N MET A 1 -10.69 6.40 -9.80
CA MET A 1 -9.54 5.45 -9.91
C MET A 1 -8.79 5.28 -8.58
N PHE A 2 -8.80 6.27 -7.67
CA PHE A 2 -8.31 6.12 -6.28
C PHE A 2 -9.45 5.89 -5.27
N ASP A 3 -10.71 5.91 -5.70
CA ASP A 3 -11.91 5.79 -4.85
C ASP A 3 -12.11 4.40 -4.21
N ASP A 4 -11.32 3.40 -4.63
CA ASP A 4 -11.35 2.03 -4.08
C ASP A 4 -10.35 1.81 -2.92
N LEU A 5 -9.63 2.85 -2.51
CA LEU A 5 -8.78 2.80 -1.33
C LEU A 5 -9.52 3.40 -0.13
N PRO A 6 -9.65 2.65 0.99
CA PRO A 6 -10.23 3.20 2.21
C PRO A 6 -9.41 4.42 2.67
N PRO A 7 -10.05 5.44 3.28
CA PRO A 7 -9.32 6.60 3.76
C PRO A 7 -8.33 6.16 4.84
N LEU A 8 -7.04 6.34 4.55
CA LEU A 8 -5.93 5.97 5.44
C LEU A 8 -5.64 7.10 6.43
N SER A 9 -5.41 6.75 7.69
CA SER A 9 -4.79 7.66 8.65
C SER A 9 -3.37 8.05 8.22
N HIS A 10 -2.85 9.18 8.71
CA HIS A 10 -1.46 9.58 8.43
C HIS A 10 -0.43 8.50 8.78
N LYS A 11 -0.68 7.72 9.83
CA LYS A 11 0.18 6.61 10.22
C LYS A 11 0.15 5.46 9.21
N GLU A 12 -1.03 5.12 8.68
CA GLU A 12 -1.16 4.08 7.67
C GLU A 12 -0.59 4.53 6.32
N GLN A 13 -0.72 5.81 5.97
CA GLN A 13 -0.07 6.38 4.78
C GLN A 13 1.46 6.26 4.89
N GLN A 14 2.04 6.62 6.03
CA GLN A 14 3.48 6.50 6.26
C GLN A 14 3.94 5.03 6.16
N LYS A 15 3.21 4.09 6.78
CA LYS A 15 3.48 2.66 6.67
C LYS A 15 3.40 2.15 5.23
N ALA A 16 2.43 2.64 4.45
CA ALA A 16 2.30 2.29 3.03
C ALA A 16 3.50 2.78 2.21
N VAL A 17 3.98 4.01 2.46
CA VAL A 17 5.17 4.56 1.81
C VAL A 17 6.42 3.75 2.15
N GLU A 18 6.63 3.44 3.43
CA GLU A 18 7.76 2.60 3.88
C GLU A 18 7.72 1.22 3.24
N ARG A 19 6.53 0.61 3.13
CA ARG A 19 6.39 -0.71 2.51
C ARG A 19 6.69 -0.67 1.01
N ILE A 20 6.23 0.36 0.30
CA ILE A 20 6.56 0.56 -1.12
C ILE A 20 8.07 0.69 -1.29
N GLN A 21 8.74 1.49 -0.45
CA GLN A 21 10.19 1.69 -0.51
C GLN A 21 10.97 0.39 -0.25
N GLN A 22 10.53 -0.42 0.72
CA GLN A 22 11.12 -1.74 0.97
C GLN A 22 11.00 -2.66 -0.25
N LEU A 23 9.81 -2.75 -0.86
CA LEU A 23 9.59 -3.57 -2.05
C LEU A 23 10.45 -3.11 -3.23
N MET A 24 10.64 -1.79 -3.40
CA MET A 24 11.55 -1.27 -4.42
C MET A 24 13.02 -1.62 -4.11
N ALA A 25 13.43 -1.60 -2.84
CA ALA A 25 14.77 -2.02 -2.44
C ALA A 25 15.03 -3.52 -2.70
N GLU A 26 13.97 -4.34 -2.65
CA GLU A 26 13.98 -5.76 -3.05
C GLU A 26 14.01 -5.94 -4.59
N GLY A 27 14.03 -4.86 -5.37
CA GLY A 27 14.09 -4.88 -6.84
C GLY A 27 12.72 -4.88 -7.53
N MET A 28 11.63 -4.70 -6.79
CA MET A 28 10.29 -4.58 -7.37
C MET A 28 10.11 -3.23 -8.08
N SER A 29 9.47 -3.22 -9.25
CA SER A 29 9.12 -1.95 -9.90
C SER A 29 8.12 -1.16 -9.05
N THR A 30 8.19 0.16 -9.11
CA THR A 30 7.29 1.05 -8.34
C THR A 30 5.80 0.75 -8.58
N ALA A 31 5.41 0.49 -9.83
CA ALA A 31 4.02 0.15 -10.17
C ALA A 31 3.56 -1.17 -9.53
N GLN A 32 4.42 -2.20 -9.51
CA GLN A 32 4.13 -3.46 -8.83
C GLN A 32 4.07 -3.27 -7.31
N ALA A 33 5.00 -2.52 -6.72
CA ALA A 33 5.03 -2.25 -5.30
C ALA A 33 3.76 -1.52 -4.82
N ILE A 34 3.30 -0.50 -5.57
CA ILE A 34 2.05 0.21 -5.30
C ILE A 34 0.86 -0.76 -5.36
N LYS A 35 0.80 -1.62 -6.39
CA LYS A 35 -0.30 -2.60 -6.53
C LYS A 35 -0.36 -3.56 -5.34
N VAL A 36 0.78 -4.11 -4.93
CA VAL A 36 0.89 -5.02 -3.77
C VAL A 36 0.42 -4.34 -2.49
N VAL A 37 0.88 -3.11 -2.23
CA VAL A 37 0.48 -2.38 -1.01
C VAL A 37 -0.99 -2.00 -1.04
N ALA A 38 -1.54 -1.60 -2.19
CA ALA A 38 -2.97 -1.34 -2.34
C ALA A 38 -3.83 -2.58 -2.07
N GLU A 39 -3.38 -3.77 -2.52
CA GLU A 39 -4.05 -5.04 -2.22
C GLU A 39 -3.98 -5.39 -0.73
N GLN A 40 -2.83 -5.15 -0.09
CA GLN A 40 -2.68 -5.34 1.36
C GLN A 40 -3.62 -4.44 2.16
N ILE A 41 -3.71 -3.16 1.81
CA ILE A 41 -4.61 -2.19 2.45
C ILE A 41 -6.08 -2.66 2.34
N ARG A 42 -6.51 -3.07 1.13
CA ARG A 42 -7.88 -3.58 0.94
C ARG A 42 -8.14 -4.85 1.74
N ALA A 43 -7.17 -5.76 1.79
CA ALA A 43 -7.29 -7.00 2.55
C ALA A 43 -7.31 -6.76 4.08
N GLU A 44 -6.58 -5.76 4.58
CA GLU A 44 -6.64 -5.34 5.99
C GLU A 44 -8.00 -4.70 6.30
N ALA A 45 -8.50 -3.83 5.45
CA ALA A 45 -9.81 -3.17 5.63
C ALA A 45 -10.99 -4.15 5.58
N ALA A 46 -10.93 -5.19 4.74
CA ALA A 46 -11.98 -6.21 4.66
C ALA A 46 -12.00 -7.19 5.85
N LYS A 47 -10.95 -7.19 6.68
CA LYS A 47 -10.85 -8.02 7.90
C LYS A 47 -11.27 -7.29 9.17
N GLN A 48 -11.50 -5.98 9.10
CA GLN A 48 -11.97 -5.14 10.19
C GLN A 48 -13.51 -5.09 10.20
#